data_AF-A0A7S4BQC6-F1
#
_entry.id   AF-A0A7S4BQC6-F1
#
_cell.length_a   1.000
_cell.length_b   1.000
_cell.length_c   1.000
_cell.angle_alpha   90.00
_cell.angle_beta   90.00
_cell.angle_gamma   90.00
#
_symmetry.space_group_name_H-M   'P 1'
#
loop_
_entity.id
_entity.type
_entity.pdbx_description
1 polymer ?
#
loop_
_entity_poly.entity_id
_entity_poly.type
_entity_poly.pdbx_seq_one_letter_code
_entity_poly.pdbx_strand_id
1 'polypeptide(L)'
;MFRHFNILPECTILAAELEPDGEHFWREYTLSGAGVECQIHERLTSDMFELDQPEAMPPPPPSSSSARCAPPPLSIALGGNDGARPTRTPAPQRVPPPPHTTNESDANDKTDDNDSRHGNGDDAVDSATDKKKTPANTTNTNGAASNATTAAATAAATAGTAATELGSLGDIMAPATTYLKLPDGFTPLQRMLLTANGNVERIVASYYAAPVTTYVSLNHKREHCVYDRQIALLVFGQQFMSAKSTIFFTDIMWHEQMLKRNLQPGVLYRSMGEMPTFNLRSVGKGPSYFWRTYTLSASGMTVEVTETFAEDVFDKWPGQVPHATPVEIKYSVSL
;
A
#
# COMPACT_ATOMS: atom_id res chain seq x y z
N MET A 1 -9.33 20.18 6.62
CA MET A 1 -10.25 19.78 7.71
C MET A 1 -10.16 18.30 8.02
N PHE A 2 -10.53 17.38 7.11
CA PHE A 2 -10.47 15.92 7.32
C PHE A 2 -9.20 15.44 8.06
N ARG A 3 -8.03 15.95 7.65
CA ARG A 3 -6.74 15.74 8.34
C ARG A 3 -6.74 16.04 9.83
N HIS A 4 -7.19 17.23 10.21
CA HIS A 4 -7.09 17.75 11.58
C HIS A 4 -7.96 16.96 12.56
N PHE A 5 -9.04 16.37 12.06
CA PHE A 5 -10.01 15.58 12.83
C PHE A 5 -9.87 14.06 12.62
N ASN A 6 -8.85 13.60 11.90
CA ASN A 6 -8.64 12.19 11.54
C ASN A 6 -9.88 11.53 10.90
N ILE A 7 -10.62 12.28 10.08
CA ILE A 7 -11.78 11.77 9.35
C ILE A 7 -11.29 11.14 8.04
N LEU A 8 -11.70 9.90 7.76
CA LEU A 8 -11.53 9.28 6.45
C LEU A 8 -12.66 9.77 5.52
N PRO A 9 -12.38 10.59 4.49
CA PRO A 9 -13.43 11.07 3.60
C PRO A 9 -13.83 10.02 2.56
N GLU A 10 -15.12 9.94 2.28
CA GLU A 10 -15.65 9.38 1.05
C GLU A 10 -15.46 10.41 -0.08
N CYS A 11 -15.11 9.94 -1.28
CA CYS A 11 -14.80 10.79 -2.43
C CYS A 11 -15.68 10.39 -3.62
N THR A 12 -16.52 11.33 -4.08
CA THR A 12 -17.48 11.11 -5.16
C THR A 12 -17.23 12.11 -6.27
N ILE A 13 -16.84 11.63 -7.45
CA ILE A 13 -16.71 12.49 -8.65
C ILE A 13 -18.12 12.80 -9.15
N LEU A 14 -18.46 14.08 -9.29
CA LEU A 14 -19.74 14.57 -9.79
C LEU A 14 -19.69 14.76 -11.32
N ALA A 15 -18.63 15.39 -11.82
CA ALA A 15 -18.42 15.66 -13.24
C ALA A 15 -16.92 15.79 -13.56
N ALA A 16 -16.54 15.56 -14.81
CA ALA A 16 -15.22 15.88 -15.35
C ALA A 16 -15.32 16.06 -16.86
N GLU A 17 -14.80 17.18 -17.37
CA GLU A 17 -14.93 17.55 -18.79
C GLU A 17 -13.65 18.24 -19.29
N LEU A 18 -13.44 18.21 -20.61
CA LEU A 18 -12.49 19.08 -21.30
C LEU A 18 -13.16 20.43 -21.54
N GLU A 19 -12.42 21.53 -21.42
CA GLU A 19 -12.95 22.84 -21.79
C GLU A 19 -12.99 23.02 -23.32
N PRO A 20 -13.86 23.90 -23.84
CA PRO A 20 -13.95 24.15 -25.28
C PRO A 20 -12.69 24.72 -25.93
N ASP A 21 -11.72 25.18 -25.13
CA ASP A 21 -10.40 25.65 -25.62
C ASP A 21 -9.44 24.49 -25.93
N GLY A 22 -9.61 23.31 -25.31
CA GLY A 22 -8.67 22.19 -25.38
C GLY A 22 -7.40 22.37 -24.54
N GLU A 23 -7.19 23.55 -23.95
CA GLU A 23 -6.04 23.92 -23.12
C GLU A 23 -6.29 23.59 -21.64
N HIS A 24 -7.55 23.42 -21.25
CA HIS A 24 -7.94 23.08 -19.89
C HIS A 24 -8.84 21.85 -19.83
N PHE A 25 -8.79 21.19 -18.68
CA PHE A 25 -9.81 20.24 -18.24
C PHE A 25 -10.14 20.52 -16.79
N TRP A 26 -11.31 20.07 -16.35
CA TRP A 26 -11.73 20.25 -14.97
C TRP A 26 -12.41 19.00 -14.43
N ARG A 27 -12.45 18.90 -13.10
CA ARG A 27 -13.25 17.91 -12.39
C ARG A 27 -13.94 18.55 -11.20
N GLU A 28 -15.15 18.10 -10.95
CA GLU A 28 -15.91 18.46 -9.76
C GLU A 28 -16.19 17.19 -8.96
N TYR A 29 -15.94 17.26 -7.66
CA TYR A 29 -16.12 16.13 -6.75
C TYR A 29 -16.45 16.60 -5.34
N THR A 30 -17.10 15.73 -4.56
CA THR A 30 -17.27 15.94 -3.12
C THR A 30 -16.32 15.08 -2.32
N LEU A 31 -15.86 15.63 -1.20
CA LEU A 31 -15.29 14.88 -0.08
C LEU A 31 -16.26 15.00 1.10
N SER A 32 -16.73 13.88 1.65
CA SER A 32 -17.69 13.86 2.76
C SER A 32 -17.27 12.90 3.86
N GLY A 33 -17.62 13.20 5.12
CA GLY A 33 -17.34 12.31 6.25
C GLY A 33 -17.55 12.99 7.60
N ALA A 34 -18.10 12.25 8.56
CA ALA A 34 -18.33 12.68 9.96
C ALA A 34 -18.95 14.09 10.11
N GLY A 35 -19.96 14.41 9.30
CA GLY A 35 -20.67 15.71 9.32
C GLY A 35 -19.94 16.86 8.63
N VAL A 36 -18.79 16.61 7.99
CA VAL A 36 -18.12 17.54 7.09
C VAL A 36 -18.41 17.14 5.63
N GLU A 37 -18.76 18.11 4.80
CA GLU A 37 -18.85 17.95 3.35
C GLU A 37 -18.13 19.11 2.67
N CYS A 38 -17.34 18.82 1.65
CA CYS A 38 -16.61 19.78 0.84
C CYS A 38 -16.85 19.48 -0.64
N GLN A 39 -17.48 20.40 -1.36
CA GLN A 39 -17.55 20.39 -2.82
C GLN A 39 -16.30 21.08 -3.37
N ILE A 40 -15.61 20.43 -4.31
CA ILE A 40 -14.33 20.87 -4.85
C ILE A 40 -14.41 20.87 -6.37
N HIS A 41 -14.10 22.01 -6.97
CA HIS A 41 -13.91 22.17 -8.40
C HIS A 41 -12.41 22.41 -8.65
N GLU A 42 -11.77 21.52 -9.38
CA GLU A 42 -10.37 21.63 -9.79
C GLU A 42 -10.30 21.84 -11.30
N ARG A 43 -9.71 22.98 -11.70
CA ARG A 43 -9.38 23.32 -13.09
C ARG A 43 -7.89 23.13 -13.29
N LEU A 44 -7.52 22.51 -14.40
CA LEU A 44 -6.22 21.93 -14.66
C LEU A 44 -5.82 22.22 -16.11
N THR A 45 -4.54 22.53 -16.37
CA THR A 45 -4.04 22.73 -17.72
C THR A 45 -3.72 21.40 -18.39
N SER A 46 -3.88 21.32 -19.71
CA SER A 46 -3.51 20.16 -20.53
C SER A 46 -2.00 19.86 -20.46
N ASP A 47 -1.19 20.92 -20.37
CA ASP A 47 0.28 20.92 -20.34
C ASP A 47 0.90 20.60 -18.96
N MET A 48 0.12 20.24 -17.93
CA MET A 48 0.64 20.08 -16.56
C MET A 48 1.78 19.06 -16.40
N PHE A 49 1.92 18.14 -17.38
CA PHE A 49 2.94 17.10 -17.42
C PHE A 49 4.14 17.49 -18.30
N GLU A 50 4.04 18.59 -19.03
CA GLU A 50 5.01 19.14 -19.99
C GLU A 50 5.66 20.44 -19.47
N LEU A 51 5.51 20.71 -18.16
CA LEU A 51 6.12 21.87 -17.51
C LEU A 51 7.64 21.87 -17.67
N ASP A 52 8.15 22.83 -18.45
CA ASP A 52 9.57 23.11 -18.56
C ASP A 52 10.19 23.28 -17.16
N GLN A 53 11.36 22.66 -16.93
CA GLN A 53 12.15 23.06 -15.77
C GLN A 53 12.55 24.53 -15.97
N PRO A 54 12.20 25.42 -15.03
CA PRO A 54 12.55 26.83 -15.16
C PRO A 54 14.07 26.91 -15.30
N GLU A 55 14.52 27.55 -16.39
CA GLU A 55 15.93 27.68 -16.77
C GLU A 55 16.72 28.08 -15.53
N ALA A 56 17.68 27.22 -15.13
CA ALA A 56 18.13 27.11 -13.75
C ALA A 56 18.39 28.49 -13.14
N MET A 57 17.53 28.90 -12.18
CA MET A 57 17.50 30.28 -11.68
C MET A 57 18.94 30.75 -11.41
N PRO A 58 19.35 31.90 -12.00
CA PRO A 58 20.73 32.35 -11.88
C PRO A 58 21.08 32.40 -10.39
N PRO A 59 22.27 31.92 -9.99
CA PRO A 59 22.62 31.77 -8.58
C PRO A 59 22.37 33.10 -7.87
N PRO A 60 21.71 33.08 -6.69
CA PRO A 60 21.30 34.31 -6.04
C PRO A 60 22.53 35.22 -5.88
N PRO A 61 22.40 36.53 -6.19
CA PRO A 61 23.54 37.43 -6.20
C PRO A 61 24.26 37.34 -4.85
N PRO A 62 25.60 37.29 -4.84
CA PRO A 62 26.37 37.04 -3.63
C PRO A 62 25.94 38.02 -2.55
N SER A 63 25.43 37.50 -1.44
CA SER A 63 24.81 38.32 -0.41
C SER A 63 25.85 39.30 0.15
N SER A 64 25.57 40.60 -0.01
CA SER A 64 26.47 41.69 0.35
C SER A 64 26.67 41.87 1.86
N SER A 65 26.19 40.92 2.68
CA SER A 65 26.25 40.93 4.14
C SER A 65 27.59 40.47 4.73
N SER A 66 28.61 40.19 3.90
CA SER A 66 29.99 39.96 4.37
C SER A 66 30.76 41.24 4.72
N ALA A 67 30.05 42.33 5.04
CA ALA A 67 30.58 43.45 5.82
C ALA A 67 31.04 42.91 7.19
N ARG A 68 32.32 42.53 7.26
CA ARG A 68 32.95 41.98 8.45
C ARG A 68 32.86 42.98 9.60
N CYS A 69 31.87 42.80 10.46
CA CYS A 69 31.87 43.43 11.76
C CYS A 69 33.05 42.83 12.53
N ALA A 70 34.15 43.56 12.62
CA ALA A 70 35.33 43.10 13.35
C ALA A 70 34.91 42.85 14.81
N PRO A 71 35.26 41.69 15.40
CA PRO A 71 34.93 41.44 16.79
C PRO A 71 35.60 42.52 17.66
N PRO A 72 34.88 43.15 18.59
CA PRO A 72 35.49 44.12 19.51
C PRO A 72 36.59 43.42 20.32
N PRO A 73 37.69 44.10 20.65
CA PRO A 73 38.83 43.49 21.32
C PRO A 73 38.43 42.94 22.69
N LEU A 74 38.55 41.62 22.85
CA LEU A 74 38.32 40.92 24.11
C LEU A 74 39.32 41.40 25.17
N SER A 75 38.82 42.21 26.10
CA SER A 75 39.56 42.64 27.28
C SER A 75 39.56 41.51 28.30
N ILE A 76 40.65 40.74 28.36
CA ILE A 76 40.82 39.65 29.34
C ILE A 76 41.06 40.27 30.72
N ALA A 77 40.01 40.33 31.53
CA ALA A 77 40.12 40.60 32.96
C ALA A 77 40.30 39.28 33.72
N LEU A 78 41.51 39.04 34.22
CA LEU A 78 41.77 37.96 35.18
C LEU A 78 41.20 38.36 36.54
N GLY A 79 40.09 37.73 36.93
CA GLY A 79 39.49 37.84 38.26
C GLY A 79 38.84 36.52 38.63
N GLY A 80 39.46 35.75 39.52
CA GLY A 80 38.87 34.54 40.05
C GLY A 80 37.93 34.84 41.22
N ASN A 81 36.92 33.99 41.43
CA ASN A 81 36.54 33.61 42.79
C ASN A 81 35.76 32.28 42.85
N ASP A 82 36.16 31.45 43.81
CA ASP A 82 35.36 30.55 44.66
C ASP A 82 34.05 29.92 44.14
N GLY A 83 34.14 28.61 43.88
CA GLY A 83 33.47 27.62 44.74
C GLY A 83 31.95 27.71 44.93
N ALA A 84 31.18 27.21 43.97
CA ALA A 84 29.76 26.87 44.16
C ALA A 84 29.48 25.37 43.89
N ARG A 85 28.84 24.72 44.85
CA ARG A 85 28.56 23.28 44.92
C ARG A 85 27.32 22.92 44.07
N PRO A 86 27.33 21.87 43.23
CA PRO A 86 26.16 21.49 42.45
C PRO A 86 25.07 20.88 43.34
N THR A 87 23.91 21.52 43.39
CA THR A 87 22.69 20.99 43.99
C THR A 87 22.10 19.87 43.13
N ARG A 88 21.79 18.72 43.75
CA ARG A 88 21.11 17.60 43.07
C ARG A 88 19.69 17.99 42.65
N THR A 89 19.36 17.76 41.38
CA THR A 89 17.98 17.75 40.87
C THR A 89 17.20 16.59 41.51
N PRO A 90 15.99 16.82 42.08
CA PRO A 90 15.13 15.73 42.54
C PRO A 90 14.47 15.01 41.35
N ALA A 91 14.30 13.70 41.46
CA ALA A 91 13.61 12.89 40.47
C ALA A 91 12.09 13.17 40.47
N PRO A 92 11.39 13.08 39.32
CA PRO A 92 9.95 13.28 39.25
C PRO A 92 9.20 12.17 40.00
N GLN A 93 8.28 12.56 40.87
CA GLN A 93 7.38 11.63 41.56
C GLN A 93 6.41 10.99 40.56
N ARG A 94 6.24 9.66 40.64
CA ARG A 94 5.16 8.96 39.92
C ARG A 94 3.82 9.28 40.56
N VAL A 95 2.90 9.83 39.78
CA VAL A 95 1.48 9.92 40.14
C VAL A 95 0.83 8.54 39.96
N PRO A 96 0.09 8.01 40.95
CA PRO A 96 -0.66 6.76 40.77
C PRO A 96 -1.89 6.98 39.85
N PRO A 97 -2.30 5.97 39.06
CA PRO A 97 -3.51 6.06 38.25
C PRO A 97 -4.78 6.10 39.13
N PRO A 98 -5.87 6.73 38.66
CA PRO A 98 -7.15 6.74 39.37
C PRO A 98 -7.79 5.34 39.40
N PRO A 99 -8.60 5.02 40.42
CA PRO A 99 -9.25 3.72 40.54
C PRO A 99 -10.34 3.51 39.48
N HIS A 100 -10.43 2.30 38.95
CA HIS A 100 -11.53 1.88 38.08
C HIS A 100 -12.84 1.80 38.87
N THR A 101 -13.87 2.51 38.42
CA THR A 101 -15.25 2.33 38.89
C THR A 101 -15.91 1.18 38.12
N THR A 102 -16.05 0.02 38.76
CA THR A 102 -16.93 -1.06 38.28
C THR A 102 -18.37 -0.74 38.67
N ASN A 103 -19.21 -0.39 37.70
CA ASN A 103 -20.66 -0.40 37.90
C ASN A 103 -21.17 -1.82 37.65
N GLU A 104 -21.44 -2.55 38.74
CA GLU A 104 -22.38 -3.66 38.72
C GLU A 104 -23.80 -3.08 38.60
N SER A 105 -24.62 -3.67 37.73
CA SER A 105 -26.07 -3.50 37.76
C SER A 105 -26.72 -4.82 37.37
N ASP A 106 -26.96 -5.66 38.37
CA ASP A 106 -27.93 -6.74 38.28
C ASP A 106 -29.33 -6.18 37.97
N ALA A 107 -30.09 -6.87 37.11
CA ALA A 107 -31.43 -7.39 37.45
C ALA A 107 -32.17 -7.96 36.23
N ASN A 108 -32.66 -9.20 36.40
CA ASN A 108 -33.79 -9.83 35.68
C ASN A 108 -33.59 -10.11 34.17
N ASP A 109 -34.27 -11.09 33.55
CA ASP A 109 -35.47 -11.81 33.98
C ASP A 109 -35.48 -13.29 33.52
N LYS A 110 -36.41 -14.08 34.07
CA LYS A 110 -36.90 -15.36 33.55
C LYS A 110 -37.78 -15.06 32.30
N THR A 111 -38.24 -15.97 31.44
CA THR A 111 -38.48 -17.43 31.45
C THR A 111 -37.93 -18.04 30.14
N ASP A 112 -38.24 -19.22 29.59
CA ASP A 112 -39.24 -20.29 29.84
C ASP A 112 -38.64 -21.67 29.46
N ASP A 113 -39.28 -22.75 29.92
CA ASP A 113 -38.99 -24.13 29.49
C ASP A 113 -39.50 -24.41 28.06
N ASN A 114 -38.80 -25.28 27.31
CA ASN A 114 -39.53 -26.24 26.47
C ASN A 114 -38.74 -27.54 26.22
N ASP A 115 -39.17 -28.61 26.88
CA ASP A 115 -38.74 -30.00 26.66
C ASP A 115 -39.78 -30.72 25.79
N SER A 116 -39.36 -31.33 24.67
CA SER A 116 -40.07 -32.49 24.08
C SER A 116 -39.34 -33.20 22.93
N ARG A 117 -38.80 -34.37 23.26
CA ARG A 117 -39.10 -35.70 22.66
C ARG A 117 -38.88 -36.02 21.15
N HIS A 118 -38.19 -37.17 21.00
CA HIS A 118 -38.40 -38.29 20.06
C HIS A 118 -37.97 -38.10 18.58
N GLY A 119 -37.42 -39.13 17.92
CA GLY A 119 -37.21 -40.52 18.37
C GLY A 119 -36.31 -41.36 17.47
N ASN A 120 -36.19 -42.65 17.81
CA ASN A 120 -35.33 -43.64 17.15
C ASN A 120 -35.75 -43.96 15.71
N GLY A 121 -34.82 -44.51 14.94
CA GLY A 121 -35.06 -45.13 13.64
C GLY A 121 -33.83 -45.91 13.15
N ASP A 122 -33.63 -47.11 13.69
CA ASP A 122 -32.76 -48.11 13.07
C ASP A 122 -33.41 -48.59 11.76
N ASP A 123 -32.62 -48.82 10.72
CA ASP A 123 -32.85 -49.93 9.78
C ASP A 123 -31.61 -50.20 8.92
N ALA A 124 -31.44 -51.46 8.52
CA ALA A 124 -30.27 -51.94 7.79
C ALA A 124 -30.66 -52.88 6.64
N VAL A 125 -29.64 -53.37 5.92
CA VAL A 125 -29.62 -54.58 5.07
C VAL A 125 -29.87 -54.40 3.55
N ASP A 126 -28.98 -55.05 2.79
CA ASP A 126 -29.00 -55.52 1.40
C ASP A 126 -29.35 -54.60 0.22
N SER A 127 -28.41 -54.52 -0.74
CA SER A 127 -28.43 -55.43 -1.91
C SER A 127 -27.25 -55.21 -2.86
N ALA A 128 -26.60 -56.29 -3.30
CA ALA A 128 -25.57 -56.25 -4.35
C ALA A 128 -26.19 -56.39 -5.76
N THR A 129 -25.61 -55.75 -6.78
CA THR A 129 -25.63 -56.30 -8.16
C THR A 129 -24.52 -55.78 -9.07
N ASP A 130 -23.56 -56.67 -9.31
CA ASP A 130 -22.66 -56.80 -10.46
C ASP A 130 -23.13 -56.24 -11.82
N LYS A 131 -22.26 -55.48 -12.53
CA LYS A 131 -21.81 -55.78 -13.92
C LYS A 131 -20.82 -54.77 -14.56
N LYS A 132 -19.60 -55.26 -14.78
CA LYS A 132 -18.93 -55.39 -16.11
C LYS A 132 -18.92 -54.19 -17.10
N LYS A 133 -17.73 -53.61 -17.38
CA LYS A 133 -17.11 -53.49 -18.74
C LYS A 133 -15.72 -52.79 -18.78
N THR A 134 -14.65 -53.55 -19.02
CA THR A 134 -13.31 -53.14 -19.53
C THR A 134 -13.36 -52.86 -21.05
N PRO A 135 -12.32 -52.31 -21.75
CA PRO A 135 -10.94 -52.06 -21.30
C PRO A 135 -10.34 -50.67 -21.63
N ALA A 136 -9.20 -50.36 -20.98
CA ALA A 136 -8.26 -49.31 -21.39
C ALA A 136 -7.28 -49.81 -22.47
N ASN A 137 -6.77 -48.91 -23.31
CA ASN A 137 -5.93 -49.24 -24.47
C ASN A 137 -4.54 -48.57 -24.41
N THR A 138 -3.49 -49.40 -24.37
CA THR A 138 -2.16 -49.28 -25.01
C THR A 138 -1.45 -47.91 -25.13
N THR A 139 -0.42 -47.75 -24.30
CA THR A 139 1.02 -47.52 -24.62
C THR A 139 1.45 -46.78 -25.90
N ASN A 140 2.28 -45.73 -25.74
CA ASN A 140 3.59 -45.48 -26.43
C ASN A 140 4.17 -44.13 -25.94
N THR A 141 5.41 -43.95 -25.45
CA THR A 141 6.81 -44.25 -25.86
C THR A 141 7.51 -43.15 -26.69
N ASN A 142 8.70 -42.78 -26.19
CA ASN A 142 9.87 -42.16 -26.86
C ASN A 142 9.87 -40.69 -27.33
N GLY A 143 10.98 -39.99 -27.03
CA GLY A 143 11.36 -38.70 -27.59
C GLY A 143 12.51 -38.05 -26.80
N ALA A 144 13.72 -37.96 -27.35
CA ALA A 144 14.93 -37.53 -26.66
C ALA A 144 15.56 -36.25 -27.25
N ALA A 145 16.51 -35.65 -26.50
CA ALA A 145 17.39 -34.53 -26.85
C ALA A 145 16.71 -33.14 -27.01
N SER A 146 17.27 -32.03 -26.52
CA SER A 146 18.65 -31.57 -26.73
C SER A 146 19.03 -30.37 -25.83
N ASN A 147 20.30 -29.95 -25.89
CA ASN A 147 20.90 -28.93 -25.02
C ASN A 147 20.37 -27.50 -25.26
N ALA A 148 20.29 -26.70 -24.20
CA ALA A 148 20.35 -25.24 -24.28
C ALA A 148 21.14 -24.67 -23.08
N THR A 149 22.40 -24.31 -23.32
CA THR A 149 23.25 -23.61 -22.34
C THR A 149 22.92 -22.12 -22.34
N THR A 150 22.05 -21.68 -21.44
CA THR A 150 21.74 -20.25 -21.30
C THR A 150 22.67 -19.61 -20.27
N ALA A 151 23.63 -18.81 -20.74
CA ALA A 151 24.50 -18.04 -19.87
C ALA A 151 23.67 -16.95 -19.14
N ALA A 152 23.60 -17.05 -17.81
CA ALA A 152 22.96 -16.04 -16.98
C ALA A 152 23.82 -14.78 -16.91
N ALA A 153 23.56 -13.81 -17.77
CA ALA A 153 24.09 -12.46 -17.65
C ALA A 153 23.39 -11.76 -16.47
N THR A 154 23.99 -11.83 -15.28
CA THR A 154 23.52 -11.14 -14.07
C THR A 154 23.74 -9.62 -14.24
N ALA A 155 22.83 -8.97 -14.96
CA ALA A 155 22.79 -7.51 -15.01
C ALA A 155 22.54 -6.96 -13.60
N ALA A 156 23.49 -6.17 -13.09
CA ALA A 156 23.40 -5.60 -11.76
C ALA A 156 22.24 -4.61 -11.68
N ALA A 157 21.16 -4.98 -10.99
CA ALA A 157 20.05 -4.08 -10.73
C ALA A 157 20.54 -2.89 -9.90
N THR A 158 20.26 -1.67 -10.35
CA THR A 158 20.64 -0.46 -9.60
C THR A 158 19.58 -0.21 -8.54
N ALA A 159 19.90 -0.60 -7.30
CA ALA A 159 19.07 -0.31 -6.13
C ALA A 159 19.41 1.09 -5.61
N GLY A 160 18.40 1.97 -5.56
CA GLY A 160 18.49 3.26 -4.89
C GLY A 160 17.89 3.17 -3.49
N THR A 161 18.69 3.44 -2.47
CA THR A 161 18.14 3.77 -1.15
C THR A 161 17.42 5.11 -1.29
N ALA A 162 16.10 5.11 -1.15
CA ALA A 162 15.35 6.36 -1.07
C ALA A 162 15.75 7.07 0.23
N ALA A 163 16.15 8.34 0.14
CA ALA A 163 16.55 9.10 1.32
C ALA A 163 15.37 9.15 2.31
N THR A 164 15.58 8.62 3.51
CA THR A 164 14.50 8.38 4.47
C THR A 164 14.17 9.65 5.25
N GLU A 165 13.20 10.43 4.78
CA GLU A 165 12.42 11.35 5.61
C GLU A 165 10.91 11.09 5.46
N LEU A 166 10.13 11.46 6.48
CA LEU A 166 8.81 10.86 6.75
C LEU A 166 7.74 11.15 5.67
N GLY A 167 7.15 10.09 5.12
CA GLY A 167 6.00 10.15 4.22
C GLY A 167 4.99 9.03 4.47
N SER A 168 4.14 9.22 5.50
CA SER A 168 2.95 8.39 5.83
C SER A 168 1.92 8.38 4.68
N LEU A 169 0.80 7.64 4.81
CA LEU A 169 -0.24 7.54 3.74
C LEU A 169 -0.88 8.90 3.40
N GLY A 170 -0.65 9.88 4.27
CA GLY A 170 -0.85 11.27 3.94
C GLY A 170 0.18 11.83 2.96
N ASP A 171 -0.12 11.77 1.66
CA ASP A 171 0.18 12.90 0.77
C ASP A 171 -0.83 14.03 1.09
N ILE A 172 -2.12 13.68 1.16
CA ILE A 172 -3.23 14.48 1.73
C ILE A 172 -2.95 14.98 3.18
N MET A 173 -2.02 14.32 3.89
CA MET A 173 -1.73 14.58 5.32
C MET A 173 -0.23 14.84 5.61
N ALA A 174 0.60 15.08 4.59
CA ALA A 174 2.02 15.43 4.75
C ALA A 174 2.20 16.90 5.19
N PRO A 175 3.41 17.33 5.60
CA PRO A 175 3.78 18.75 5.46
C PRO A 175 3.52 19.27 4.03
N ALA A 176 3.51 20.59 3.83
CA ALA A 176 3.13 21.25 2.56
C ALA A 176 4.12 21.05 1.38
N THR A 177 4.89 19.96 1.39
CA THR A 177 5.87 19.59 0.36
C THR A 177 5.94 18.07 0.30
N THR A 178 5.43 17.49 -0.79
CA THR A 178 5.36 16.03 -0.99
C THR A 178 6.34 15.56 -2.07
N TYR A 179 7.55 16.13 -2.03
CA TYR A 179 8.63 15.81 -2.95
C TYR A 179 9.54 14.71 -2.39
N LEU A 180 9.74 13.65 -3.19
CA LEU A 180 10.75 12.62 -2.93
C LEU A 180 11.69 12.50 -4.14
N LYS A 181 12.98 12.79 -3.93
CA LYS A 181 14.00 12.64 -4.96
C LYS A 181 14.31 11.16 -5.22
N LEU A 182 13.65 10.58 -6.22
CA LEU A 182 14.03 9.28 -6.76
C LEU A 182 15.28 9.41 -7.65
N PRO A 183 16.11 8.34 -7.78
CA PRO A 183 17.25 8.29 -8.71
C PRO A 183 16.90 8.70 -10.16
N ASP A 184 17.92 8.99 -10.95
CA ASP A 184 17.76 9.26 -12.38
C ASP A 184 17.40 7.97 -13.16
N GLY A 185 16.92 8.10 -14.39
CA GLY A 185 16.57 6.96 -15.26
C GLY A 185 15.15 6.39 -15.10
N PHE A 186 14.35 6.89 -14.15
CA PHE A 186 12.90 6.67 -14.12
C PHE A 186 12.15 7.74 -14.93
N THR A 187 11.21 7.32 -15.78
CA THR A 187 10.30 8.23 -16.51
C THR A 187 9.28 8.89 -15.56
N PRO A 188 8.60 9.99 -15.93
CA PRO A 188 7.60 10.62 -15.07
C PRO A 188 6.49 9.66 -14.59
N LEU A 189 5.97 8.82 -15.49
CA LEU A 189 4.94 7.83 -15.14
C LEU A 189 5.48 6.70 -14.23
N GLN A 190 6.74 6.28 -14.41
CA GLN A 190 7.41 5.36 -13.49
C GLN A 190 7.59 5.99 -12.10
N ARG A 191 7.97 7.27 -12.03
CA ARG A 191 8.07 8.02 -10.76
C ARG A 191 6.73 8.09 -10.06
N MET A 192 5.64 8.39 -10.79
CA MET A 192 4.28 8.38 -10.26
C MET A 192 3.90 7.04 -9.63
N LEU A 193 4.17 5.91 -10.29
CA LEU A 193 3.92 4.58 -9.71
C LEU A 193 4.82 4.26 -8.51
N LEU A 194 6.08 4.70 -8.55
CA LEU A 194 7.03 4.47 -7.45
C LEU A 194 6.63 5.23 -6.18
N THR A 195 6.25 6.51 -6.29
CA THR A 195 5.81 7.34 -5.17
C THR A 195 4.33 7.20 -4.81
N ALA A 196 3.52 6.50 -5.62
CA ALA A 196 2.07 6.36 -5.45
C ALA A 196 1.70 5.86 -4.04
N ASN A 197 1.25 6.78 -3.20
CA ASN A 197 0.84 6.50 -1.83
C ASN A 197 -0.53 5.79 -1.75
N GLY A 198 -1.31 5.91 -2.82
CA GLY A 198 -2.64 5.33 -2.96
C GLY A 198 -2.66 3.99 -3.69
N ASN A 199 -3.86 3.60 -4.13
CA ASN A 199 -4.07 2.37 -4.87
C ASN A 199 -3.55 2.47 -6.32
N VAL A 200 -2.49 1.74 -6.65
CA VAL A 200 -1.95 1.60 -8.01
C VAL A 200 -3.02 1.10 -8.99
N GLU A 201 -3.94 0.24 -8.56
CA GLU A 201 -5.06 -0.24 -9.39
C GLU A 201 -5.85 0.94 -9.95
N ARG A 202 -6.08 2.01 -9.15
CA ARG A 202 -6.81 3.21 -9.59
C ARG A 202 -6.02 4.02 -10.62
N ILE A 203 -4.71 4.19 -10.42
CA ILE A 203 -3.84 4.93 -11.36
C ILE A 203 -3.84 4.25 -12.73
N VAL A 204 -3.62 2.94 -12.76
CA VAL A 204 -3.56 2.17 -14.01
C VAL A 204 -4.95 2.02 -14.64
N ALA A 205 -6.01 1.82 -13.85
CA ALA A 205 -7.38 1.77 -14.36
C ALA A 205 -7.82 3.11 -14.98
N SER A 206 -7.46 4.24 -14.37
CA SER A 206 -7.73 5.57 -14.91
C SER A 206 -6.94 5.84 -16.20
N TYR A 207 -5.66 5.49 -16.26
CA TYR A 207 -4.84 5.66 -17.46
C TYR A 207 -5.39 4.87 -18.66
N TYR A 208 -5.78 3.62 -18.44
CA TYR A 208 -6.32 2.75 -19.49
C TYR A 208 -7.83 2.84 -19.71
N ALA A 209 -8.54 3.66 -18.92
CA ALA A 209 -10.00 3.69 -18.86
C ALA A 209 -10.65 2.29 -18.75
N ALA A 210 -10.01 1.38 -18.00
CA ALA A 210 -10.34 -0.05 -17.98
C ALA A 210 -10.20 -0.65 -16.58
N PRO A 211 -10.98 -1.69 -16.22
CA PRO A 211 -10.88 -2.33 -14.92
C PRO A 211 -9.53 -3.05 -14.75
N VAL A 212 -8.93 -2.88 -13.57
CA VAL A 212 -7.81 -3.69 -13.10
C VAL A 212 -8.35 -4.86 -12.29
N THR A 213 -7.87 -6.06 -12.58
CA THR A 213 -8.24 -7.31 -11.90
C THR A 213 -7.09 -7.79 -11.02
N THR A 214 -7.40 -8.12 -9.77
CA THR A 214 -6.43 -8.55 -8.76
C THR A 214 -6.50 -10.06 -8.55
N TYR A 215 -5.43 -10.77 -8.93
CA TYR A 215 -5.29 -12.21 -8.74
C TYR A 215 -4.43 -12.51 -7.50
N VAL A 216 -4.86 -13.44 -6.65
CA VAL A 216 -4.12 -13.84 -5.43
C VAL A 216 -3.50 -15.21 -5.67
N SER A 217 -2.18 -15.27 -5.83
CA SER A 217 -1.44 -16.51 -6.10
C SER A 217 -0.94 -17.21 -4.84
N LEU A 218 -0.79 -16.48 -3.73
CA LEU A 218 -0.44 -17.04 -2.42
C LEU A 218 -1.15 -16.26 -1.30
N ASN A 219 -1.65 -16.99 -0.30
CA ASN A 219 -2.10 -16.42 0.98
C ASN A 219 -1.81 -17.46 2.08
N HIS A 220 -0.57 -17.49 2.56
CA HIS A 220 -0.04 -18.52 3.45
C HIS A 220 0.22 -17.97 4.85
N LYS A 221 -0.26 -18.65 5.88
CA LYS A 221 0.09 -18.35 7.27
C LYS A 221 1.47 -18.90 7.57
N ARG A 222 2.48 -18.02 7.69
CA ARG A 222 3.85 -18.41 8.01
C ARG A 222 3.97 -18.82 9.48
N GLU A 223 3.48 -17.99 10.39
CA GLU A 223 3.57 -18.18 11.85
C GLU A 223 2.32 -17.64 12.57
N HIS A 224 2.30 -17.63 13.90
CA HIS A 224 1.27 -16.91 14.65
C HIS A 224 1.37 -15.42 14.33
N CYS A 225 0.24 -14.78 13.99
CA CYS A 225 0.18 -13.36 13.58
C CYS A 225 1.05 -12.95 12.35
N VAL A 226 1.61 -13.90 11.58
CA VAL A 226 2.43 -13.58 10.37
C VAL A 226 1.91 -14.32 9.14
N TYR A 227 1.64 -13.56 8.06
CA TYR A 227 1.08 -14.06 6.80
C TYR A 227 1.88 -13.57 5.60
N ASP A 228 2.14 -14.47 4.66
CA ASP A 228 2.69 -14.15 3.35
C ASP A 228 1.59 -14.13 2.29
N ARG A 229 1.53 -13.05 1.52
CA ARG A 229 0.57 -12.89 0.42
C ARG A 229 1.29 -12.46 -0.84
N GLN A 230 0.97 -13.13 -1.95
CA GLN A 230 1.43 -12.76 -3.29
C GLN A 230 0.23 -12.49 -4.18
N ILE A 231 0.28 -11.39 -4.94
CA ILE A 231 -0.75 -10.98 -5.88
C ILE A 231 -0.13 -10.60 -7.23
N ALA A 232 -0.97 -10.64 -8.26
CA ALA A 232 -0.71 -10.04 -9.56
C ALA A 232 -1.86 -9.07 -9.91
N LEU A 233 -1.54 -7.92 -10.49
CA LEU A 233 -2.53 -7.00 -11.06
C LEU A 233 -2.51 -7.12 -12.58
N LEU A 234 -3.70 -7.23 -13.16
CA LEU A 234 -3.91 -7.41 -14.58
C LEU A 234 -4.80 -6.29 -15.14
N VAL A 235 -4.47 -5.79 -16.33
CA VAL A 235 -5.33 -4.92 -17.13
C VAL A 235 -5.44 -5.53 -18.53
N PHE A 236 -6.65 -5.58 -19.10
CA PHE A 236 -6.93 -6.33 -20.35
C PHE A 236 -6.47 -7.81 -20.33
N GLY A 237 -6.43 -8.43 -19.15
CA GLY A 237 -5.92 -9.80 -18.96
C GLY A 237 -4.39 -9.93 -19.03
N GLN A 238 -3.64 -8.83 -19.18
CA GLN A 238 -2.18 -8.81 -19.13
C GLN A 238 -1.70 -8.37 -17.75
N GLN A 239 -0.79 -9.14 -17.15
CA GLN A 239 -0.15 -8.76 -15.89
C GLN A 239 0.80 -7.57 -16.11
N PHE A 240 0.59 -6.48 -15.39
CA PHE A 240 1.46 -5.29 -15.41
C PHE A 240 2.26 -5.15 -14.10
N MET A 241 1.78 -5.75 -13.00
CA MET A 241 2.42 -5.70 -11.69
C MET A 241 2.29 -7.05 -10.97
N SER A 242 3.29 -7.39 -10.16
CA SER A 242 3.19 -8.40 -9.12
C SER A 242 3.69 -7.84 -7.79
N ALA A 243 3.05 -8.26 -6.70
CA ALA A 243 3.43 -7.83 -5.36
C ALA A 243 3.61 -9.03 -4.43
N LYS A 244 4.63 -8.94 -3.59
CA LYS A 244 4.86 -9.84 -2.46
C LYS A 244 4.75 -9.03 -1.18
N SER A 245 4.05 -9.57 -0.20
CA SER A 245 3.85 -8.90 1.09
C SER A 245 3.95 -9.87 2.24
N THR A 246 4.54 -9.41 3.35
CA THR A 246 4.47 -10.09 4.65
C THR A 246 3.70 -9.18 5.61
N ILE A 247 2.64 -9.72 6.18
CA ILE A 247 1.68 -9.05 7.06
C ILE A 247 1.97 -9.51 8.48
N PHE A 248 2.21 -8.55 9.38
CA PHE A 248 2.48 -8.74 10.80
C PHE A 248 1.35 -8.11 11.61
N PHE A 249 0.61 -8.92 12.36
CA PHE A 249 -0.38 -8.44 13.33
C PHE A 249 0.29 -8.17 14.67
N THR A 250 0.20 -6.94 15.16
CA THR A 250 0.67 -6.52 16.49
C THR A 250 -0.45 -6.52 17.53
N ASP A 251 -1.71 -6.57 17.09
CA ASP A 251 -2.90 -6.68 17.92
C ASP A 251 -3.73 -7.92 17.51
N ILE A 252 -4.14 -8.71 18.51
CA ILE A 252 -4.97 -9.90 18.34
C ILE A 252 -6.36 -9.56 17.78
N MET A 253 -6.93 -8.40 18.12
CA MET A 253 -8.24 -7.98 17.62
C MET A 253 -8.24 -7.79 16.10
N TRP A 254 -7.15 -7.24 15.56
CA TRP A 254 -6.95 -7.12 14.11
C TRP A 254 -6.81 -8.48 13.43
N HIS A 255 -6.06 -9.39 14.07
CA HIS A 255 -5.85 -10.75 13.59
C HIS A 255 -7.17 -11.56 13.55
N GLU A 256 -7.97 -11.49 14.62
CA GLU A 256 -9.28 -12.14 14.71
C GLU A 256 -10.28 -11.59 13.68
N GLN A 257 -10.33 -10.26 13.46
CA GLN A 257 -11.19 -9.67 12.45
C GLN A 257 -10.80 -10.11 11.03
N MET A 258 -9.50 -10.20 10.73
CA MET A 258 -9.01 -10.74 9.46
C MET A 258 -9.45 -12.19 9.28
N LEU A 259 -9.24 -13.05 10.29
CA LEU A 259 -9.65 -14.47 10.25
C LEU A 259 -11.16 -14.65 10.09
N LYS A 260 -11.97 -13.91 10.87
CA LYS A 260 -13.43 -14.05 10.92
C LYS A 260 -14.11 -13.64 9.61
N ARG A 261 -13.53 -12.68 8.88
CA ARG A 261 -14.14 -12.05 7.70
C ARG A 261 -13.35 -12.26 6.40
N ASN A 262 -12.20 -12.94 6.46
CA ASN A 262 -11.26 -13.14 5.33
C ASN A 262 -10.93 -11.83 4.57
N LEU A 263 -10.72 -10.75 5.31
CA LEU A 263 -10.53 -9.41 4.72
C LEU A 263 -9.14 -9.24 4.11
N GLN A 264 -9.08 -8.54 2.99
CA GLN A 264 -7.81 -8.05 2.45
C GLN A 264 -7.26 -6.92 3.33
N PRO A 265 -5.93 -6.71 3.45
CA PRO A 265 -5.35 -5.69 4.32
C PRO A 265 -5.93 -4.28 4.13
N GLY A 266 -6.12 -3.85 2.87
CA GLY A 266 -6.73 -2.55 2.53
C GLY A 266 -8.22 -2.41 2.88
N VAL A 267 -8.94 -3.51 3.11
CA VAL A 267 -10.31 -3.49 3.65
C VAL A 267 -10.26 -3.53 5.19
N LEU A 268 -9.31 -4.28 5.76
CA LEU A 268 -9.14 -4.38 7.20
C LEU A 268 -8.86 -3.02 7.86
N TYR A 269 -7.88 -2.25 7.34
CA TYR A 269 -7.59 -0.89 7.82
C TYR A 269 -8.85 -0.02 7.94
N ARG A 270 -9.66 0.03 6.86
CA ARG A 270 -10.93 0.77 6.82
C ARG A 270 -11.96 0.23 7.81
N SER A 271 -12.07 -1.09 7.97
CA SER A 271 -12.99 -1.70 8.93
C SER A 271 -12.60 -1.46 10.40
N MET A 272 -11.33 -1.15 10.66
CA MET A 272 -10.82 -0.76 11.99
C MET A 272 -10.83 0.77 12.19
N GLY A 273 -11.31 1.55 11.20
CA GLY A 273 -11.33 3.01 11.27
C GLY A 273 -9.96 3.68 11.21
N GLU A 274 -8.90 2.94 10.84
CA GLU A 274 -7.53 3.44 10.82
C GLU A 274 -7.00 3.63 9.41
N MET A 275 -6.27 4.73 9.22
CA MET A 275 -5.51 5.01 8.01
C MET A 275 -4.04 4.58 8.25
N PRO A 276 -3.49 3.64 7.48
CA PRO A 276 -2.10 3.21 7.67
C PRO A 276 -1.12 4.34 7.41
N THR A 277 0.13 4.13 7.81
CA THR A 277 1.29 4.96 7.53
C THR A 277 2.14 4.27 6.47
N PHE A 278 2.14 4.83 5.26
CA PHE A 278 3.09 4.47 4.21
C PHE A 278 4.52 4.85 4.59
N ASN A 279 5.50 4.17 4.00
CA ASN A 279 6.92 4.54 4.08
C ASN A 279 7.67 3.88 2.94
N LEU A 280 8.04 4.64 1.91
CA LEU A 280 8.83 4.14 0.78
C LEU A 280 10.27 3.91 1.23
N ARG A 281 10.68 2.64 1.39
CA ARG A 281 12.01 2.29 1.90
C ARG A 281 13.07 2.26 0.81
N SER A 282 12.72 1.77 -0.37
CA SER A 282 13.65 1.66 -1.49
C SER A 282 12.93 1.54 -2.83
N VAL A 283 13.65 1.92 -3.89
CA VAL A 283 13.23 1.74 -5.28
C VAL A 283 14.39 1.20 -6.10
N GLY A 284 14.11 0.59 -7.23
CA GLY A 284 15.16 0.18 -8.15
C GLY A 284 14.65 -0.17 -9.53
N LYS A 285 15.61 -0.36 -10.43
CA LYS A 285 15.37 -0.67 -11.84
C LYS A 285 16.21 -1.87 -12.27
N GLY A 286 15.56 -2.83 -12.90
CA GLY A 286 16.16 -3.94 -13.63
C GLY A 286 16.10 -3.70 -15.14
N PRO A 287 16.52 -4.69 -15.96
CA PRO A 287 16.57 -4.52 -17.42
C PRO A 287 15.21 -4.38 -18.13
N SER A 288 14.13 -4.88 -17.52
CA SER A 288 12.78 -4.94 -18.10
C SER A 288 11.67 -4.71 -17.08
N TYR A 289 12.03 -4.18 -15.91
CA TYR A 289 11.12 -3.94 -14.80
C TYR A 289 11.67 -2.87 -13.86
N PHE A 290 10.79 -2.23 -13.12
CA PHE A 290 11.13 -1.41 -11.96
C PHE A 290 10.36 -1.87 -10.74
N TRP A 291 10.80 -1.50 -9.56
CA TRP A 291 10.23 -2.00 -8.31
C TRP A 291 10.33 -0.98 -7.18
N ARG A 292 9.48 -1.18 -6.17
CA ARG A 292 9.54 -0.48 -4.89
C ARG A 292 9.32 -1.44 -3.72
N THR A 293 9.96 -1.13 -2.61
CA THR A 293 9.67 -1.74 -1.31
C THR A 293 9.23 -0.65 -0.33
N TYR A 294 8.10 -0.89 0.34
CA TYR A 294 7.52 0.04 1.30
C TYR A 294 6.89 -0.69 2.49
N THR A 295 6.45 0.08 3.47
CA THR A 295 5.69 -0.43 4.62
C THR A 295 4.38 0.31 4.77
N LEU A 296 3.32 -0.38 5.18
CA LEU A 296 2.07 0.19 5.68
C LEU A 296 1.93 -0.15 7.17
N SER A 297 1.87 0.85 8.04
CA SER A 297 1.83 0.66 9.50
C SER A 297 0.60 1.31 10.14
N ALA A 298 -0.19 0.56 10.90
CA ALA A 298 -1.27 1.04 11.76
C ALA A 298 -1.07 0.52 13.19
N SER A 299 -1.97 0.82 14.14
CA SER A 299 -1.79 0.43 15.56
C SER A 299 -1.62 -1.08 15.76
N GLY A 300 -2.45 -1.87 15.08
CA GLY A 300 -2.52 -3.34 15.22
C GLY A 300 -1.96 -4.15 14.06
N MET A 301 -1.43 -3.52 13.00
CA MET A 301 -0.90 -4.23 11.84
C MET A 301 0.20 -3.46 11.11
N THR A 302 1.30 -4.14 10.80
CA THR A 302 2.34 -3.68 9.86
C THR A 302 2.38 -4.61 8.65
N VAL A 303 2.47 -4.06 7.44
CA VAL A 303 2.62 -4.82 6.20
C VAL A 303 3.86 -4.32 5.47
N GLU A 304 4.82 -5.22 5.22
CA GLU A 304 5.94 -4.96 4.33
C GLU A 304 5.57 -5.44 2.93
N VAL A 305 5.72 -4.58 1.92
CA VAL A 305 5.31 -4.85 0.53
C VAL A 305 6.48 -4.58 -0.41
N THR A 306 6.72 -5.49 -1.34
CA THR A 306 7.56 -5.27 -2.52
C THR A 306 6.71 -5.45 -3.77
N GLU A 307 6.56 -4.37 -4.56
CA GLU A 307 5.85 -4.35 -5.83
C GLU A 307 6.86 -4.29 -6.98
N THR A 308 6.63 -5.08 -8.02
CA THR A 308 7.44 -5.14 -9.24
C THR A 308 6.54 -4.90 -10.44
N PHE A 309 6.91 -3.94 -11.26
CA PHE A 309 6.17 -3.41 -12.40
C PHE A 309 6.93 -3.74 -13.69
N ALA A 310 6.24 -4.11 -14.77
CA ALA A 310 6.88 -4.22 -16.08
C ALA A 310 7.40 -2.84 -16.52
N GLU A 311 8.50 -2.78 -17.29
CA GLU A 311 9.03 -1.50 -17.78
C GLU A 311 8.00 -0.72 -18.63
N ASP A 312 7.18 -1.46 -19.37
CA ASP A 312 6.23 -1.02 -20.40
C ASP A 312 4.76 -0.94 -19.90
N VAL A 313 4.56 -0.72 -18.59
CA VAL A 313 3.22 -0.65 -17.94
C VAL A 313 2.28 0.36 -18.59
N PHE A 314 2.80 1.40 -19.24
CA PHE A 314 2.01 2.48 -19.86
C PHE A 314 2.08 2.50 -21.40
N ASP A 315 3.01 1.76 -22.00
CA ASP A 315 3.23 1.73 -23.45
C ASP A 315 2.33 0.71 -24.16
N LYS A 316 1.80 -0.27 -23.41
CA LYS A 316 0.90 -1.33 -23.90
C LYS A 316 -0.55 -0.85 -24.11
N TRP A 317 -0.77 0.16 -24.95
CA TRP A 317 -2.13 0.52 -25.33
C TRP A 317 -2.76 -0.56 -26.25
N PRO A 318 -3.89 -1.20 -25.86
CA PRO A 318 -4.42 -2.35 -26.59
C PRO A 318 -5.13 -1.98 -27.91
N GLY A 319 -5.18 -0.69 -28.29
CA GLY A 319 -5.68 -0.24 -29.60
C GLY A 319 -4.95 -0.83 -30.82
N GLN A 320 -3.85 -1.57 -30.60
CA GLN A 320 -3.15 -2.35 -31.63
C GLN A 320 -3.13 -3.87 -31.39
N VAL A 321 -3.72 -4.40 -30.30
CA VAL A 321 -3.77 -5.85 -30.09
C VAL A 321 -5.07 -6.39 -30.69
N PRO A 322 -5.04 -7.08 -31.86
CA PRO A 322 -6.23 -7.69 -32.42
C PRO A 322 -6.75 -8.75 -31.44
N HIS A 323 -8.04 -8.64 -31.06
CA HIS A 323 -8.78 -9.51 -30.15
C HIS A 323 -7.93 -10.59 -29.48
N ALA A 324 -7.29 -10.23 -28.35
CA ALA A 324 -6.48 -11.17 -27.59
C ALA A 324 -7.33 -12.41 -27.27
N THR A 325 -6.94 -13.56 -27.81
CA THR A 325 -7.53 -14.83 -27.42
C THR A 325 -7.37 -14.99 -25.91
N PRO A 326 -8.40 -15.44 -25.18
CA PRO A 326 -8.31 -15.57 -23.73
C PRO A 326 -7.14 -16.48 -23.39
N VAL A 327 -6.09 -15.90 -22.79
CA VAL A 327 -4.91 -16.62 -22.37
C VAL A 327 -5.34 -17.57 -21.26
N GLU A 328 -5.31 -18.87 -21.53
CA GLU A 328 -5.63 -19.90 -20.53
C GLU A 328 -4.48 -19.95 -19.52
N ILE A 329 -4.55 -19.10 -18.48
CA ILE A 329 -3.49 -19.01 -17.47
C ILE A 329 -3.55 -20.22 -16.54
N LYS A 330 -2.82 -21.28 -16.90
CA LYS A 330 -2.72 -22.51 -16.11
C LYS A 330 -1.84 -22.31 -14.88
N TYR A 331 -2.48 -22.14 -13.73
CA TYR A 331 -1.82 -22.20 -12.43
C TYR A 331 -2.24 -23.45 -11.66
N SER A 332 -1.27 -24.19 -11.13
CA SER A 332 -1.49 -25.26 -10.17
C SER A 332 -1.70 -24.67 -8.78
N VAL A 333 -2.94 -24.70 -8.27
CA VAL A 333 -3.22 -24.37 -6.87
C VAL A 333 -2.83 -25.57 -6.00
N SER A 334 -1.71 -25.45 -5.29
CA SER A 334 -1.40 -26.33 -4.16
C SER A 334 -2.12 -25.81 -2.92
N LEU A 335 -3.14 -26.55 -2.48
CA LEU A 335 -3.83 -26.37 -1.19
C LEU A 335 -3.02 -27.01 -0.05
#